data_AF-A0A9Q0R0J6-F1
#
_entry.id   AF-A0A9Q0R0J6-F1
#
_cell.length_a   1.000
_cell.length_b   1.000
_cell.length_c   1.000
_cell.angle_alpha   90.00
_cell.angle_beta   90.00
_cell.angle_gamma   90.00
#
_symmetry.space_group_name_H-M   'P 1'
#
loop_
_entity.id
_entity.type
_entity.pdbx_description
1 polymer ?
#
loop_
_entity_poly.entity_id
_entity_poly.type
_entity_poly.pdbx_seq_one_letter_code
_entity_poly.pdbx_strand_id
1 'polypeptide(L)'
;MLCWGKFYTHVITVATGEDVTMKIISFSQQGPRAICILSANGAISNVTLYQPDSSGGTLTYKGRFEILSLSGSFMPSKSGGTRSRSGGMSVSLASPDGRVVG
;
A
#
# COMPACT_ATOMS: atom_id res chain seq x y z
N MET A 1 4.17 -14.28 -6.31
CA MET A 1 3.09 -14.67 -7.24
C MET A 1 3.57 -14.37 -8.65
N LEU A 2 3.99 -15.38 -9.42
CA LEU A 2 4.50 -15.17 -10.78
C LEU A 2 3.33 -15.18 -11.76
N CYS A 3 2.84 -14.00 -12.15
CA CYS A 3 1.99 -13.87 -13.32
C CYS A 3 2.89 -13.95 -14.56
N TRP A 4 2.73 -14.98 -15.38
CA TRP A 4 3.26 -15.05 -16.74
C TRP A 4 2.63 -13.97 -17.61
N GLY A 5 3.01 -12.71 -17.40
CA GLY A 5 2.40 -11.56 -18.06
C GLY A 5 3.37 -10.40 -18.18
N LYS A 6 3.14 -9.55 -19.20
CA LYS A 6 3.96 -8.37 -19.47
C LYS A 6 3.74 -7.31 -18.39
N PHE A 7 4.81 -6.97 -17.67
CA PHE A 7 4.80 -5.87 -16.72
C PHE A 7 4.89 -4.53 -17.45
N TYR A 8 4.12 -3.57 -16.95
CA TYR A 8 4.21 -2.17 -17.34
C TYR A 8 4.58 -1.38 -16.10
N THR A 9 5.69 -0.66 -16.17
CA THR A 9 6.15 0.18 -15.06
C THR A 9 5.29 1.44 -15.01
N HIS A 10 4.81 1.76 -13.82
CA HIS A 10 4.06 2.99 -13.56
C HIS A 10 4.67 3.67 -12.33
N VAL A 11 4.71 5.00 -12.36
CA VAL A 11 5.09 5.85 -11.22
C VAL A 11 3.84 6.60 -10.77
N ILE A 12 3.51 6.47 -9.49
CA ILE A 12 2.38 7.15 -8.86
C ILE A 12 2.96 8.11 -7.84
N THR A 13 2.85 9.42 -8.10
CA THR A 13 3.25 10.45 -7.14
C THR A 13 2.11 10.69 -6.16
N VAL A 14 2.37 10.50 -4.87
CA VAL A 14 1.45 10.86 -3.78
C VAL A 14 1.89 12.21 -3.21
N ALA A 15 0.99 13.18 -3.24
CA ALA A 15 1.22 14.52 -2.74
C ALA A 15 1.01 14.58 -1.22
N THR A 16 1.56 15.62 -0.58
CA THR A 16 1.36 15.86 0.85
C THR A 16 -0.13 15.99 1.17
N GLY A 17 -0.59 15.22 2.16
CA GLY A 17 -1.99 15.20 2.60
C GLY A 17 -2.87 14.16 1.89
N GLU A 18 -2.38 13.49 0.84
CA GLU A 18 -3.10 12.39 0.22
C GLU A 18 -2.88 11.06 0.96
N ASP A 19 -3.89 10.19 0.91
CA ASP A 19 -3.81 8.82 1.42
C ASP A 19 -3.16 7.90 0.38
N VAL A 20 -2.03 7.30 0.76
CA VAL A 20 -1.24 6.40 -0.09
C VAL A 20 -2.07 5.18 -0.53
N THR A 21 -2.81 4.59 0.40
CA THR A 21 -3.64 3.39 0.15
C THR A 21 -4.75 3.70 -0.82
N MET A 22 -5.49 4.79 -0.62
CA MET A 22 -6.55 5.22 -1.53
C MET A 22 -6.01 5.53 -2.93
N LYS A 23 -4.84 6.16 -3.03
CA LYS A 23 -4.24 6.49 -4.33
C LYS A 23 -3.83 5.25 -5.12
N ILE A 24 -3.24 4.25 -4.44
CA ILE A 24 -2.89 2.95 -5.02
C ILE A 24 -4.16 2.18 -5.45
N ILE A 25 -5.19 2.13 -4.60
CA ILE A 25 -6.45 1.46 -4.92
C ILE A 25 -7.13 2.13 -6.11
N SER A 26 -7.22 3.46 -6.11
CA SER A 26 -7.81 4.24 -7.21
C SER A 26 -7.07 3.99 -8.53
N PHE A 27 -5.74 3.97 -8.51
CA PHE A 27 -4.93 3.62 -9.67
C PHE A 27 -5.22 2.19 -10.16
N SER A 28 -5.27 1.22 -9.24
CA SER A 28 -5.54 -0.18 -9.59
C SER A 28 -6.88 -0.35 -10.31
N GLN A 29 -7.88 0.49 -10.00
CA GLN A 29 -9.22 0.42 -10.58
C GLN A 29 -9.33 0.98 -12.00
N GLN A 30 -8.31 1.68 -12.51
CA GLN A 30 -8.35 2.31 -13.85
C GLN A 30 -8.35 1.31 -15.01
N GLY A 31 -7.98 0.04 -14.77
CA GLY A 31 -7.96 -0.97 -15.83
C GLY A 31 -8.13 -2.40 -15.30
N PRO A 32 -8.32 -3.39 -16.19
CA PRO A 32 -8.61 -4.78 -15.80
C PRO A 32 -7.38 -5.56 -15.30
N ARG A 33 -6.23 -4.90 -15.12
CA ARG A 33 -4.95 -5.55 -14.81
C ARG A 33 -4.72 -5.62 -13.30
N ALA A 34 -3.99 -6.64 -12.89
CA ALA A 34 -3.37 -6.67 -11.57
C ALA A 34 -2.27 -5.63 -11.47
N ILE A 35 -2.04 -5.13 -10.26
CA ILE A 35 -0.90 -4.27 -9.96
C ILE A 35 -0.02 -4.92 -8.90
N CYS A 36 1.28 -4.66 -8.99
CA CYS A 36 2.29 -5.05 -8.02
C CYS A 36 3.07 -3.80 -7.63
N ILE A 37 3.22 -3.58 -6.32
CA ILE A 37 4.05 -2.50 -5.78
C ILE A 37 5.47 -3.05 -5.69
N LEU A 38 6.38 -2.48 -6.49
CA LEU A 38 7.79 -2.87 -6.51
C LEU A 38 8.59 -2.17 -5.40
N SER A 39 8.30 -0.90 -5.19
CA SER A 39 8.95 -0.04 -4.20
C SER A 39 8.16 1.25 -4.00
N ALA A 40 8.38 1.92 -2.88
CA ALA A 40 8.03 3.31 -2.69
C ALA A 40 9.08 4.01 -1.83
N ASN A 41 9.19 5.32 -1.97
CA ASN A 41 10.07 6.16 -1.18
C ASN A 41 9.34 7.46 -0.81
N GLY A 42 9.79 8.09 0.28
CA GLY A 42 9.22 9.31 0.80
C GLY A 42 8.80 9.19 2.27
N ALA A 43 8.13 10.21 2.77
CA ALA A 43 7.72 10.31 4.17
C ALA A 43 6.20 10.24 4.33
N ILE A 44 5.73 9.62 5.41
CA ILE A 44 4.31 9.53 5.79
C ILE A 44 4.15 10.04 7.23
N SER A 45 3.03 10.70 7.53
CA SER A 45 2.80 11.36 8.84
C SER A 45 1.73 10.72 9.73
N ASN A 46 0.84 9.91 9.16
CA ASN A 46 -0.29 9.29 9.84
C ASN A 46 -0.51 7.88 9.26
N VAL A 47 -0.12 6.86 10.00
CA VAL A 47 -0.05 5.48 9.51
C VAL A 47 -0.92 4.59 10.38
N THR A 48 -1.85 3.87 9.75
CA THR A 48 -2.66 2.86 10.43
C THR A 48 -2.20 1.48 9.96
N LEU A 49 -1.65 0.68 10.88
CA LEU A 49 -1.17 -0.68 10.61
C LEU A 49 -2.12 -1.70 11.21
N TYR A 50 -2.23 -2.86 10.54
CA TYR A 50 -2.97 -4.01 11.07
C TYR A 50 -2.08 -4.79 12.04
N GLN A 51 -2.56 -5.03 13.27
CA GLN A 51 -1.84 -5.84 14.26
C GLN A 51 -2.31 -7.30 14.23
N PRO A 52 -1.42 -8.26 13.93
CA PRO A 52 -1.80 -9.66 13.91
C PRO A 52 -2.06 -10.26 15.32
N ASP A 53 -1.51 -9.65 16.38
CA ASP A 53 -1.20 -10.39 17.63
C ASP A 53 -2.09 -10.10 18.87
N SER A 54 -3.33 -9.58 18.76
CA SER A 54 -4.19 -9.57 19.97
C SER A 54 -5.71 -9.47 19.80
N SER A 55 -6.23 -8.97 18.69
CA SER A 55 -7.70 -8.86 18.50
C SER A 55 -8.13 -8.54 17.07
N GLY A 56 -7.22 -8.61 16.09
CA GLY A 56 -7.46 -8.14 14.72
C GLY A 56 -7.67 -6.62 14.61
N GLY A 57 -7.16 -5.86 15.58
CA GLY A 57 -7.25 -4.40 15.62
C GLY A 57 -6.24 -3.71 14.71
N THR A 58 -6.41 -2.40 14.56
CA THR A 58 -5.45 -1.52 13.88
C THR A 58 -4.80 -0.59 14.89
N LEU A 59 -3.51 -0.29 14.71
CA LEU A 59 -2.79 0.70 15.49
C LEU A 59 -2.43 1.91 14.62
N THR A 60 -2.75 3.11 15.10
CA THR A 60 -2.43 4.36 14.42
C THR A 60 -1.20 5.03 15.02
N TYR A 61 -0.20 5.26 14.19
CA TYR A 61 1.02 5.99 14.48
C TYR A 61 0.94 7.39 13.87
N LYS A 62 1.18 8.42 14.68
CA LYS A 62 1.27 9.82 14.25
C LYS A 62 2.69 10.34 14.46
N GLY A 63 3.18 11.09 13.49
CA GLY A 63 4.56 11.57 13.45
C GLY A 63 5.15 11.35 12.07
N ARG A 64 6.31 11.95 11.76
CA ARG A 64 6.95 11.78 10.45
C ARG A 64 7.76 10.49 10.44
N PHE A 65 7.47 9.60 9.49
CA PHE A 65 8.21 8.36 9.26
C PHE A 65 8.71 8.31 7.83
N GLU A 66 9.92 7.79 7.63
CA GLU A 66 10.46 7.50 6.29
C GLU A 66 10.05 6.09 5.85
N ILE A 67 9.62 5.95 4.59
CA ILE A 67 9.33 4.65 4.00
C ILE A 67 10.65 3.94 3.70
N LEU A 68 10.89 2.84 4.40
CA LEU A 68 12.03 1.95 4.11
C LEU A 68 11.66 0.94 3.04
N SER A 69 10.44 0.39 3.12
CA SER A 69 9.91 -0.53 2.13
C SER A 69 8.39 -0.40 2.06
N LEU A 70 7.85 -0.55 0.86
CA LEU A 70 6.43 -0.72 0.62
C LEU A 70 6.29 -1.79 -0.46
N SER A 71 5.55 -2.85 -0.15
CA SER A 71 5.31 -3.95 -1.06
C SER A 71 3.86 -4.38 -1.00
N GLY A 72 3.37 -5.01 -2.05
CA GLY A 72 1.98 -5.46 -2.09
C GLY A 72 1.48 -5.72 -3.50
N SER A 73 0.25 -6.20 -3.57
CA SER A 73 -0.38 -6.47 -4.86
C SER A 73 -1.89 -6.36 -4.73
N PHE A 74 -2.53 -5.93 -5.82
CA PHE A 74 -3.98 -5.86 -5.93
C PHE A 74 -4.43 -6.54 -7.22
N MET A 75 -5.24 -7.58 -7.06
CA MET A 75 -5.82 -8.35 -8.15
C MET A 75 -7.24 -7.83 -8.44
N PRO A 76 -7.66 -7.72 -9.71
CA PRO A 76 -9.07 -7.49 -10.03
C PRO A 76 -9.91 -8.63 -9.43
N SER A 77 -10.96 -8.28 -8.69
CA SER A 77 -11.95 -9.23 -8.19
C SER A 77 -13.28 -8.96 -8.89
N LYS A 78 -14.01 -10.03 -9.22
CA LYS A 78 -15.36 -9.95 -9.80
C LYS A 78 -16.36 -10.14 -8.67
N SER A 79 -16.90 -9.04 -8.14
CA SER A 79 -18.04 -9.09 -7.21
C SER A 79 -19.19 -8.27 -7.78
N GLY A 80 -20.27 -8.95 -8.18
CA GLY A 80 -21.60 -8.35 -8.42
C GLY A 80 -21.65 -6.99 -9.12
N GLY A 81 -20.97 -6.82 -10.25
CA GLY A 81 -21.03 -5.58 -11.06
C GLY A 81 -20.19 -4.40 -10.57
N THR A 82 -19.55 -4.49 -9.41
CA THR A 82 -18.61 -3.45 -8.91
C THR A 82 -17.17 -3.83 -9.20
N ARG A 83 -16.34 -2.88 -9.65
CA ARG A 83 -14.89 -3.09 -9.85
C ARG A 83 -14.19 -3.12 -8.49
N SER A 84 -14.06 -4.30 -7.90
CA SER A 84 -13.37 -4.49 -6.63
C SER A 84 -11.95 -5.04 -6.83
N ARG A 85 -11.16 -4.96 -5.76
CA ARG A 85 -9.76 -5.41 -5.71
C ARG A 85 -9.56 -6.27 -4.49
N SER A 86 -8.90 -7.41 -4.67
CA SER A 86 -8.42 -8.23 -3.57
C SER A 86 -6.90 -8.10 -3.45
N GLY A 87 -6.38 -8.26 -2.24
CA GLY A 87 -4.96 -8.12 -1.94
C GLY A 87 -4.74 -7.10 -0.83
N GLY A 88 -3.51 -6.61 -0.74
CA GLY A 88 -3.08 -5.74 0.33
C GLY A 88 -1.66 -5.27 0.13
N MET A 89 -1.18 -4.51 1.11
CA MET A 89 0.18 -4.00 1.14
C MET A 89 0.75 -4.14 2.55
N SER A 90 2.06 -4.27 2.63
CA SER A 90 2.86 -4.20 3.84
C SER A 90 3.89 -3.10 3.69
N VAL A 91 4.29 -2.51 4.81
CA VAL A 91 5.20 -1.38 4.85
C VAL A 91 6.19 -1.56 5.98
N SER A 92 7.41 -1.03 5.83
CA SER A 92 8.33 -0.82 6.94
C SER A 92 8.73 0.64 6.97
N LEU A 93 8.70 1.23 8.15
CA LEU A 93 8.81 2.65 8.37
C LEU A 93 9.88 2.94 9.43
N ALA A 94 10.72 3.94 9.18
CA ALA A 94 11.68 4.45 10.15
C ALA A 94 11.15 5.71 10.84
N SER A 95 11.16 5.67 12.16
CA SER A 95 10.97 6.84 13.01
C SER A 95 12.26 7.67 13.11
N PRO A 96 12.18 8.98 13.41
CA PRO A 96 13.37 9.82 13.59
C PRO A 96 14.25 9.42 14.79
N ASP A 97 13.70 8.65 15.73
CA ASP A 97 14.42 8.09 16.88
C ASP A 97 15.16 6.77 16.55
N GLY A 98 15.15 6.35 15.29
CA GLY A 98 15.83 5.13 14.81
C GLY A 98 15.02 3.85 14.96
N ARG A 99 13.78 3.90 15.45
CA ARG A 99 12.90 2.73 15.55
C ARG A 99 12.29 2.37 14.18
N VAL A 100 12.06 1.07 13.96
CA VAL A 100 11.36 0.55 12.78
C VAL A 100 10.01 -0.04 13.18
N VAL A 101 8.95 0.30 12.43
CA VAL A 101 7.60 -0.24 12.58
C VAL A 101 7.08 -0.74 11.24
N GLY A 102 6.30 -1.83 11.22
CA GLY A 102 5.76 -2.44 10.01
C GLY A 102 4.82 -3.59 10.27
#